data_AF-A0A413ITX9-F1
#
_entry.id   AF-A0A413ITX9-F1
#
_cell.length_a   1.000
_cell.length_b   1.000
_cell.length_c   1.000
_cell.angle_alpha   90.00
_cell.angle_beta   90.00
_cell.angle_gamma   90.00
#
_symmetry.space_group_name_H-M   'P 1'
#
loop_
_entity.id
_entity.type
_entity.pdbx_description
1 polymer ?
#
loop_
_entity_poly.entity_id
_entity_poly.type
_entity_poly.pdbx_seq_one_letter_code
_entity_poly.pdbx_strand_id
1 'polypeptide(L)'
;MKEAWTSINEEYARDIDNNKYVELTKSLKDIFRDSLRLMIADSCVQVLLNKHSENAAGVLRNLGYKYKFDPANREQYHKDLARVMKNLKMLNMELEANKKAYATKTTVRQANKEHITETLVSLSKFMNYRIDPMKVTVREYINIMNQYKLEIEINLKQWQQKK
;
A
#
# COMPACT_ATOMS: atom_id res chain seq x y z
N MET A 1 -19.76 -7.56 13.18
CA MET A 1 -18.53 -8.37 13.45
C MET A 1 -17.32 -7.92 12.61
N LYS A 2 -17.44 -7.68 11.29
CA LYS A 2 -16.31 -7.19 10.47
C LYS A 2 -15.78 -5.81 10.92
N GLU A 3 -16.67 -4.89 11.29
CA GLU A 3 -16.30 -3.52 11.70
C GLU A 3 -15.45 -3.49 12.98
N ALA A 4 -15.75 -4.32 13.97
CA ALA A 4 -14.97 -4.41 15.20
C ALA A 4 -13.52 -4.88 14.94
N TRP A 5 -13.35 -5.87 14.07
CA TRP A 5 -12.02 -6.33 13.66
C TRP A 5 -11.27 -5.29 12.82
N THR A 6 -11.98 -4.52 11.99
CA THR A 6 -11.39 -3.39 11.27
C THR A 6 -10.89 -2.32 12.25
N SER A 7 -11.71 -1.90 13.21
CA SER A 7 -11.30 -0.88 14.20
C SER A 7 -10.15 -1.34 15.09
N ILE A 8 -10.15 -2.59 15.56
CA ILE A 8 -9.05 -3.16 16.34
C ILE A 8 -7.75 -3.19 15.52
N ASN A 9 -7.84 -3.53 14.24
CA ASN A 9 -6.67 -3.58 13.36
C ASN A 9 -6.15 -2.18 13.00
N GLU A 10 -7.03 -1.18 12.85
CA GLU A 10 -6.69 0.23 12.64
C GLU A 10 -6.07 0.87 13.89
N GLU A 11 -6.49 0.48 15.08
CA GLU A 11 -5.91 0.91 16.36
C GLU A 11 -4.52 0.29 16.56
N TYR A 12 -4.40 -1.03 16.34
CA TYR A 12 -3.11 -1.72 16.36
C TYR A 12 -2.11 -1.19 15.33
N ALA A 13 -2.57 -0.87 14.11
CA ALA A 13 -1.74 -0.29 13.06
C ALA A 13 -1.29 1.14 13.36
N ARG A 14 -2.12 1.93 14.06
CA ARG A 14 -1.75 3.27 14.57
C ARG A 14 -0.64 3.18 15.61
N ASP A 15 -0.67 2.19 16.47
CA ASP A 15 0.21 2.09 17.63
C ASP A 15 1.59 1.47 17.35
N ILE A 16 1.72 0.63 16.31
CA ILE A 16 2.97 -0.12 16.06
C ILE A 16 3.85 0.46 14.95
N ASP A 17 3.29 1.06 13.89
CA ASP A 17 4.11 1.62 12.81
C ASP A 17 3.28 2.50 11.85
N ASN A 18 2.67 3.57 12.40
CA ASN A 18 1.70 4.44 11.71
C ASN A 18 2.17 4.87 10.30
N ASN A 19 3.45 5.21 10.14
CA ASN A 19 4.00 5.64 8.86
C ASN A 19 3.95 4.53 7.79
N LYS A 20 4.31 3.29 8.15
CA LYS A 20 4.31 2.17 7.22
C LYS A 20 2.90 1.78 6.79
N TYR A 21 1.93 1.81 7.70
CA TYR A 21 0.53 1.53 7.38
C TYR A 21 -0.09 2.63 6.51
N VAL A 22 0.19 3.90 6.81
CA VAL A 22 -0.22 5.05 6.00
C VAL A 22 0.38 4.95 4.60
N GLU A 23 1.66 4.62 4.47
CA GLU A 23 2.33 4.41 3.18
C GLU A 23 1.73 3.27 2.37
N LEU A 24 1.43 2.13 3.00
CA LEU A 24 0.78 0.99 2.36
C LEU A 24 -0.62 1.35 1.86
N THR A 25 -1.41 2.01 2.71
CA THR A 25 -2.77 2.43 2.37
C THR A 25 -2.75 3.46 1.23
N LYS A 26 -1.82 4.41 1.27
CA LYS A 26 -1.62 5.38 0.19
C LYS A 26 -1.23 4.68 -1.12
N SER A 27 -0.27 3.77 -1.07
CA SER A 27 0.17 2.99 -2.24
C SER A 27 -0.99 2.22 -2.87
N LEU A 28 -1.86 1.61 -2.06
CA LEU A 28 -3.04 0.90 -2.54
C LEU A 28 -4.05 1.85 -3.22
N LYS A 29 -4.34 3.00 -2.60
CA LYS A 29 -5.21 4.03 -3.19
C LYS A 29 -4.69 4.54 -4.53
N ASP A 30 -3.38 4.79 -4.61
CA ASP A 30 -2.73 5.23 -5.85
C ASP A 30 -2.83 4.16 -6.95
N ILE A 31 -2.60 2.87 -6.62
CA ILE A 31 -2.78 1.75 -7.56
C ILE A 31 -4.20 1.72 -8.13
N PHE A 32 -5.23 1.84 -7.28
CA PHE A 32 -6.62 1.81 -7.75
C PHE A 32 -6.96 3.03 -8.60
N ARG A 33 -6.55 4.23 -8.18
CA ARG A 33 -6.74 5.46 -8.95
C ARG A 33 -6.13 5.34 -10.34
N ASP A 34 -4.88 4.89 -10.42
CA ASP A 34 -4.14 4.82 -11.67
C ASP A 34 -4.67 3.69 -12.58
N SER A 35 -5.12 2.58 -11.99
CA SER A 35 -5.83 1.51 -12.72
C SER A 35 -7.13 2.02 -13.36
N LEU A 36 -7.95 2.75 -12.61
CA LEU A 36 -9.20 3.32 -13.11
C LEU A 36 -8.95 4.35 -14.20
N ARG A 37 -7.97 5.25 -13.98
CA ARG A 37 -7.57 6.25 -14.96
C ARG A 37 -7.13 5.61 -16.28
N LEU A 38 -6.33 4.55 -16.20
CA LEU A 38 -5.84 3.83 -17.36
C LEU A 38 -6.99 3.15 -18.12
N MET A 39 -7.90 2.49 -17.41
CA MET A 39 -9.08 1.83 -17.99
C MET A 39 -10.00 2.81 -18.74
N ILE A 40 -10.31 3.95 -18.11
CA ILE A 40 -11.17 4.98 -18.71
C ILE A 40 -10.50 5.58 -19.95
N ALA A 41 -9.21 5.94 -19.84
CA ALA A 41 -8.49 6.56 -20.94
C ALA A 41 -8.32 5.60 -22.14
N ASP A 42 -7.99 4.33 -21.88
CA ASP A 42 -7.91 3.31 -22.94
C ASP A 42 -9.25 3.13 -23.64
N SER A 43 -10.34 3.00 -22.87
CA SER A 43 -11.70 2.91 -23.43
C SER A 43 -12.05 4.12 -24.31
N CYS A 44 -11.70 5.34 -23.89
CA CYS A 44 -11.92 6.55 -24.69
C CYS A 44 -11.10 6.55 -25.98
N VAL A 45 -9.85 6.08 -25.93
CA VAL A 45 -9.00 5.95 -27.12
C VAL A 45 -9.60 4.92 -28.09
N GLN A 46 -10.07 3.77 -27.60
CA GLN A 46 -10.71 2.75 -28.45
C GLN A 46 -11.97 3.29 -29.13
N VAL A 47 -12.79 4.07 -28.41
CA VAL A 47 -13.92 4.77 -29.02
C VAL A 47 -13.44 5.70 -30.12
N LEU A 48 -12.47 6.58 -29.83
CA LEU A 48 -11.96 7.59 -30.76
C LEU A 48 -11.23 7.01 -31.98
N LEU A 49 -10.64 5.83 -31.87
CA LEU A 49 -10.05 5.09 -33.00
C LEU A 49 -11.11 4.58 -33.97
N ASN A 50 -12.28 4.15 -33.44
CA ASN A 50 -13.37 3.62 -34.25
C ASN A 50 -14.29 4.72 -34.81
N LYS A 51 -14.62 5.72 -33.97
CA LYS A 51 -15.52 6.81 -34.32
C LYS A 51 -15.20 8.05 -33.49
N HIS A 52 -15.15 9.21 -34.14
CA HIS A 52 -15.03 10.47 -33.42
C HIS A 52 -16.21 10.68 -32.46
N SER A 53 -15.90 11.04 -31.21
CA SER A 53 -16.86 11.28 -30.14
C SER A 53 -16.35 12.41 -29.24
N GLU A 54 -17.04 13.55 -29.26
CA GLU A 54 -16.66 14.72 -28.45
C GLU A 54 -16.73 14.41 -26.95
N ASN A 55 -17.63 13.51 -26.53
CA ASN A 55 -17.70 13.04 -25.15
C ASN A 55 -16.42 12.30 -24.74
N ALA A 56 -15.93 11.38 -25.57
CA ALA A 56 -14.70 10.64 -25.30
C ALA A 56 -13.47 11.57 -25.30
N ALA A 57 -13.42 12.52 -26.25
CA ALA A 57 -12.38 13.56 -26.29
C ALA A 57 -12.44 14.49 -25.07
N GLY A 58 -13.65 14.83 -24.59
CA GLY A 58 -13.89 15.59 -23.36
C GLY A 58 -13.36 14.87 -22.13
N VAL A 59 -13.65 13.57 -21.99
CA VAL A 59 -13.14 12.75 -20.89
C VAL A 59 -11.60 12.69 -20.91
N LEU A 60 -10.98 12.47 -22.08
CA LEU A 60 -9.51 12.51 -22.18
C LEU A 60 -8.92 13.88 -21.79
N ARG A 61 -9.56 14.99 -22.16
CA ARG A 61 -9.15 16.33 -21.73
C ARG A 61 -9.27 16.50 -20.22
N ASN A 62 -10.35 16.00 -19.60
CA ASN A 62 -10.52 16.01 -18.14
C ASN A 62 -9.46 15.17 -17.42
N LEU A 63 -8.96 14.12 -18.07
CA LEU A 63 -7.83 13.32 -17.58
C LEU A 63 -6.46 13.97 -17.81
N GLY A 64 -6.41 15.16 -18.42
CA GLY A 64 -5.21 15.96 -18.64
C GLY A 64 -4.59 15.87 -20.04
N TYR A 65 -5.19 15.11 -20.96
CA TYR A 65 -4.72 15.03 -22.35
C TYR A 65 -5.24 16.22 -23.15
N LYS A 66 -4.51 17.34 -23.11
CA LYS A 66 -4.87 18.63 -23.73
C LYS A 66 -4.68 18.65 -25.26
N TYR A 67 -5.22 17.65 -25.96
CA TYR A 67 -5.24 17.59 -27.43
C TYR A 67 -6.59 18.04 -27.96
N LYS A 68 -6.61 18.53 -29.22
CA LYS A 68 -7.85 18.96 -29.87
C LYS A 68 -8.70 17.79 -30.36
N PHE A 69 -8.08 16.65 -30.71
CA PHE A 69 -8.76 15.50 -31.32
C PHE A 69 -9.68 15.91 -32.49
N ASP A 70 -9.16 16.77 -33.38
CA ASP A 70 -9.91 17.32 -34.50
C ASP A 70 -10.09 16.28 -35.63
N PRO A 71 -11.34 15.82 -35.92
CA PRO A 71 -11.58 14.84 -36.96
C PRO A 71 -11.38 15.38 -38.38
N ALA A 72 -11.37 16.71 -38.57
CA ALA A 72 -11.09 17.32 -39.87
C ALA A 72 -9.61 17.17 -40.26
N ASN A 73 -8.72 17.12 -39.28
CA ASN A 73 -7.29 16.87 -39.48
C ASN A 73 -6.91 15.45 -39.04
N ARG A 74 -7.19 14.47 -39.92
CA ARG A 74 -6.96 13.04 -39.64
C ARG A 74 -5.52 12.71 -39.25
N GLU A 75 -4.53 13.33 -39.89
CA GLU A 75 -3.12 13.04 -39.58
C GLU A 75 -2.77 13.46 -38.16
N GLN A 76 -3.13 14.70 -37.77
CA GLN A 76 -2.90 15.19 -36.42
C GLN A 76 -3.73 14.42 -35.38
N TYR A 77 -4.97 14.06 -35.73
CA TYR A 77 -5.85 13.23 -34.90
C TYR A 77 -5.20 11.91 -34.50
N HIS A 78 -4.69 11.16 -35.48
CA HIS A 78 -4.02 9.88 -35.22
C HIS A 78 -2.70 10.06 -34.46
N LYS A 79 -1.94 11.14 -34.73
CA LYS A 79 -0.73 11.46 -33.94
C LYS A 79 -1.06 11.74 -32.47
N ASP A 80 -2.13 12.48 -32.20
CA ASP A 80 -2.56 12.77 -30.83
C ASP A 80 -3.04 11.51 -30.11
N LEU A 81 -3.83 10.65 -30.77
CA LEU A 81 -4.21 9.34 -30.21
C LEU A 81 -3.00 8.45 -29.94
N ALA A 82 -2.03 8.39 -30.86
CA ALA A 82 -0.80 7.62 -30.67
C ALA A 82 0.03 8.13 -29.48
N ARG A 83 0.05 9.45 -29.24
CA ARG A 83 0.68 10.04 -28.05
C ARG A 83 -0.03 9.62 -26.76
N VAL A 84 -1.38 9.66 -26.75
CA VAL A 84 -2.16 9.16 -25.60
C VAL A 84 -1.85 7.69 -25.35
N MET A 85 -1.88 6.84 -26.37
CA MET A 85 -1.55 5.41 -26.24
C MET A 85 -0.14 5.17 -25.71
N LYS A 86 0.85 5.94 -26.16
CA LYS A 86 2.23 5.86 -25.65
C LYS A 86 2.29 6.19 -24.16
N ASN A 87 1.58 7.24 -23.75
CA ASN A 87 1.52 7.64 -22.34
C ASN A 87 0.80 6.57 -21.49
N LEU A 88 -0.26 5.95 -22.02
CA LEU A 88 -0.96 4.85 -21.34
C LEU A 88 -0.08 3.62 -21.15
N LYS A 89 0.75 3.27 -22.14
CA LYS A 89 1.73 2.18 -22.01
C LYS A 89 2.74 2.46 -20.90
N MET A 90 3.25 3.70 -20.82
CA MET A 90 4.17 4.11 -19.76
C MET A 90 3.51 4.03 -18.38
N LEU A 91 2.30 4.58 -18.24
CA LEU A 91 1.52 4.50 -17.01
C LEU A 91 1.24 3.04 -16.59
N ASN A 92 0.98 2.15 -17.56
CA ASN A 92 0.79 0.73 -17.28
C ASN A 92 2.06 0.09 -16.68
N MET A 93 3.23 0.40 -17.23
CA MET A 93 4.50 -0.12 -16.71
C MET A 93 4.77 0.36 -15.28
N GLU A 94 4.51 1.64 -15.01
CA GLU A 94 4.63 2.23 -13.67
C GLU A 94 3.65 1.59 -12.68
N LEU A 95 2.39 1.39 -13.11
CA LEU A 95 1.36 0.74 -12.32
C LEU A 95 1.74 -0.69 -11.95
N GLU A 96 2.25 -1.47 -12.90
CA GLU A 96 2.70 -2.85 -12.64
C GLU A 96 3.92 -2.89 -11.70
N ALA A 97 4.85 -1.95 -11.83
CA ALA A 97 5.95 -1.81 -10.88
C ALA A 97 5.44 -1.50 -9.46
N ASN A 98 4.48 -0.57 -9.34
CA ASN A 98 3.86 -0.20 -8.07
C ASN A 98 3.08 -1.36 -7.43
N LYS A 99 2.32 -2.13 -8.23
CA LYS A 99 1.64 -3.35 -7.77
C LYS A 99 2.63 -4.38 -7.23
N LYS A 100 3.75 -4.61 -7.94
CA LYS A 100 4.79 -5.54 -7.51
C LYS A 100 5.46 -5.09 -6.21
N ALA A 101 5.77 -3.80 -6.09
CA ALA A 101 6.31 -3.23 -4.86
C ALA A 101 5.34 -3.36 -3.68
N TYR A 102 4.06 -3.07 -3.90
CA TYR A 102 3.01 -3.26 -2.90
C TYR A 102 2.87 -4.73 -2.47
N ALA A 103 2.83 -5.66 -3.43
CA ALA A 103 2.78 -7.09 -3.14
C ALA A 103 3.97 -7.54 -2.30
N THR A 104 5.18 -7.05 -2.59
CA THR A 104 6.39 -7.39 -1.83
C THR A 104 6.30 -6.89 -0.38
N LYS A 105 5.75 -5.68 -0.17
CA LYS A 105 5.60 -5.08 1.17
C LYS A 105 4.44 -5.70 1.98
N THR A 106 3.46 -6.30 1.32
CA THR A 106 2.27 -6.88 1.95
C THR A 106 2.28 -8.40 2.00
N THR A 107 3.24 -9.04 1.35
CA THR A 107 3.46 -10.49 1.49
C THR A 107 3.81 -10.78 2.94
N VAL A 108 2.87 -11.39 3.64
CA VAL A 108 3.11 -11.98 4.95
C VAL A 108 4.04 -13.16 4.71
N ARG A 109 5.34 -13.00 5.01
CA ARG A 109 6.23 -14.15 5.11
C ARG A 109 5.62 -15.07 6.17
N GLN A 110 5.31 -16.31 5.80
CA GLN A 110 4.96 -17.33 6.80
C GLN A 110 6.07 -17.33 7.84
N ALA A 111 5.72 -17.12 9.11
CA ALA A 111 6.68 -17.14 10.19
C ALA A 111 7.29 -18.55 10.25
N ASN A 112 8.49 -18.68 9.73
CA ASN A 112 9.30 -19.88 9.83
C ASN A 112 9.76 -20.06 11.28
N LYS A 113 9.92 -21.31 11.71
CA LYS A 113 10.28 -21.67 13.09
C LYS A 113 11.55 -20.96 13.56
N GLU A 114 12.48 -20.67 12.66
CA GLU A 114 13.67 -19.86 12.95
C GLU A 114 13.34 -18.41 13.35
N HIS A 115 12.47 -17.70 12.63
CA HIS A 115 12.09 -16.31 12.98
C HIS A 115 11.38 -16.21 14.33
N ILE A 116 10.53 -17.19 14.64
CA ILE A 116 9.88 -17.28 15.95
C ILE A 116 10.95 -17.49 17.04
N THR A 117 11.91 -18.38 16.78
CA THR A 117 13.01 -18.67 17.70
C THR A 117 13.92 -17.46 17.91
N GLU A 118 14.29 -16.73 16.86
CA GLU A 118 15.11 -15.51 16.93
C GLU A 118 14.43 -14.40 17.72
N THR A 119 13.12 -14.23 17.55
CA THR A 119 12.32 -13.28 18.32
C THR A 119 12.27 -13.67 19.80
N LEU A 120 12.04 -14.95 20.10
CA LEU A 120 12.06 -15.48 21.47
C LEU A 120 13.44 -15.39 22.13
N VAL A 121 14.52 -15.62 21.36
CA VAL A 121 15.91 -15.46 21.82
C VAL A 121 16.23 -14.00 22.10
N SER A 122 15.77 -13.07 21.25
CA SER A 122 15.98 -11.64 21.44
C SER A 122 15.22 -11.11 22.66
N LEU A 123 13.98 -11.56 22.86
CA LEU A 123 13.18 -11.22 24.04
C LEU A 123 13.78 -11.81 25.33
N SER A 124 14.24 -13.06 25.30
CA SER A 124 14.84 -13.72 26.47
C SER A 124 16.19 -13.12 26.88
N LYS A 125 17.00 -12.66 25.93
CA LYS A 125 18.26 -11.93 26.21
C LYS A 125 18.03 -10.58 26.91
N PHE A 126 16.91 -9.92 26.63
CA PHE A 126 16.61 -8.61 27.21
C PHE A 126 15.94 -8.68 28.59
N MET A 127 15.31 -9.81 28.95
CA MET A 127 14.56 -9.93 30.21
C MET A 127 15.18 -10.91 31.25
N ASN A 128 16.34 -11.51 30.98
CA ASN A 128 16.93 -12.59 31.82
C ASN A 128 16.02 -13.82 32.05
N TYR A 129 14.87 -13.93 31.38
CA TYR A 129 13.98 -15.08 31.46
C TYR A 129 13.99 -15.87 30.15
N ARG A 130 14.30 -17.17 30.24
CA ARG A 130 14.27 -18.11 29.12
C ARG A 130 12.82 -18.50 28.83
N ILE A 131 12.24 -17.96 27.76
CA ILE A 131 10.91 -18.35 27.27
C ILE A 131 11.04 -19.70 26.57
N ASP A 132 10.47 -20.76 27.14
CA ASP A 132 10.41 -22.09 26.52
C ASP A 132 9.25 -22.14 25.52
N PRO A 133 9.53 -22.23 24.20
CA PRO A 133 8.49 -22.20 23.16
C PRO A 133 7.49 -23.36 23.25
N MET A 134 7.84 -24.45 23.93
CA MET A 134 6.98 -25.63 24.09
C MET A 134 5.99 -25.51 25.27
N LYS A 135 6.15 -24.49 26.12
CA LYS A 135 5.36 -24.33 27.35
C LYS A 135 4.53 -23.06 27.39
N VAL A 136 4.85 -22.06 26.57
CA VAL A 136 4.21 -20.75 26.63
C VAL A 136 3.03 -20.67 25.67
N THR A 137 1.84 -20.53 26.23
CA THR A 137 0.60 -20.32 25.49
C THR A 137 0.55 -18.91 24.89
N VAL A 138 -0.26 -18.73 23.84
CA VAL A 138 -0.47 -17.42 23.18
C VAL A 138 -0.91 -16.34 24.18
N ARG A 139 -1.69 -16.73 25.20
CA ARG A 139 -2.14 -15.84 26.27
C ARG A 139 -0.99 -15.36 27.16
N GLU A 140 -0.06 -16.25 27.48
CA GLU A 140 1.15 -15.90 28.24
C GLU A 140 2.08 -15.02 27.41
N TYR A 141 2.20 -15.26 26.11
CA TYR A 141 2.96 -14.39 25.21
C TYR A 141 2.41 -12.96 25.16
N ILE A 142 1.09 -12.79 25.04
CA ILE A 142 0.44 -11.47 25.08
C ILE A 142 0.67 -10.79 26.43
N ASN A 143 0.59 -11.55 27.54
CA ASN A 143 0.82 -11.01 28.87
C ASN A 143 2.27 -10.53 29.05
N ILE A 144 3.25 -11.29 28.57
CA ILE A 144 4.67 -10.92 28.58
C ILE A 144 4.89 -9.64 27.76
N MET A 145 4.26 -9.52 26.59
CA MET A 145 4.37 -8.32 25.75
C MET A 145 3.76 -7.08 26.40
N ASN A 146 2.65 -7.23 27.12
CA ASN A 146 2.03 -6.13 27.86
C ASN A 146 2.88 -5.67 29.05
N GLN A 147 3.51 -6.60 29.77
CA GLN A 147 4.47 -6.28 30.83
C GLN A 147 5.69 -5.54 30.28
N TYR A 148 6.20 -5.96 29.11
CA TYR A 148 7.30 -5.28 28.42
C TYR A 148 6.98 -3.82 28.06
N LYS A 149 5.78 -3.54 27.56
CA LYS A 149 5.33 -2.16 27.27
C LYS A 149 5.30 -1.29 28.53
N LEU A 150 4.76 -1.82 29.63
CA LEU A 150 4.72 -1.14 30.93
C LEU A 150 6.13 -0.81 31.44
N GLU A 151 7.08 -1.74 31.30
CA GLU A 151 8.45 -1.55 31.78
C GLU A 151 9.23 -0.51 30.95
N ILE A 152 9.00 -0.44 29.63
CA ILE A 152 9.52 0.63 28.77
C ILE A 152 8.99 2.00 29.23
N GLU A 153 7.69 2.11 29.49
CA GLU A 153 7.10 3.38 29.94
C GLU A 153 7.68 3.84 31.28
N ILE A 154 7.88 2.92 32.22
CA ILE A 154 8.49 3.21 33.52
C ILE A 154 9.94 3.67 33.33
N ASN A 155 10.73 2.96 32.54
CA ASN A 155 12.14 3.30 32.29
C ASN A 155 12.29 4.63 31.55
N LEU A 156 11.41 4.93 30.59
CA LEU A 156 11.36 6.22 29.90
C LEU A 156 11.03 7.37 30.85
N LYS A 157 10.05 7.18 31.75
CA LYS A 157 9.69 8.18 32.78
C LYS A 157 10.85 8.41 33.76
N GLN A 158 11.53 7.34 34.19
CA GLN A 158 12.70 7.46 35.07
C GLN A 158 13.90 8.16 34.38
N TRP A 159 14.08 7.95 33.08
CA TRP A 159 15.10 8.66 32.29
C TRP A 159 14.81 10.15 32.15
N GLN A 160 13.54 10.52 32.01
CA GLN A 160 13.12 11.93 31.94
C GLN A 160 13.25 12.65 33.28
N GLN A 161 13.10 11.95 34.41
CA GLN A 161 13.28 12.52 35.76
C GLN A 161 14.75 12.64 36.20
N LYS A 162 15.68 11.97 35.49
CA LYS A 162 17.13 12.04 35.75
C LYS A 162 17.87 13.08 34.90
N LYS A 163 17.16 13.81 34.02
CA LYS A 163 17.65 15.02 33.34
C LYS A 163 17.13 16.25 34.06
#